data_AF-A0A2G9HEL1-F1
#
_entry.id   AF-A0A2G9HEL1-F1
#
_cell.length_a   1.000
_cell.length_b   1.000
_cell.length_c   1.000
_cell.angle_alpha   90.00
_cell.angle_beta   90.00
_cell.angle_gamma   90.00
#
_symmetry.space_group_name_H-M   'P 1'
#
loop_
_entity.id
_entity.type
_entity.pdbx_description
1 polymer ?
#
loop_
_entity_poly.entity_id
_entity_poly.type
_entity_poly.pdbx_seq_one_letter_code
_entity_poly.pdbx_strand_id
1 'polypeptide(L)'
;MVNLFSSKWDCLLEEEPLVLTGALYVFLRLLADHCRVLNIPKIESLKQMEIDFCFRMLREKFSLCLRIGRDLVRLLQDLAHVPEFCAIWKDLLYNPSAFLVDGFVDISQIYGTRTSRWYFLLRLTPEMESHLRFLMTHVKLGSQKRYQGKAWKVAFRLSVAALQGGSENQHPT
;
A
#
# COMPACT_ATOMS: atom_id res chain seq x y z
N MET A 1 -11.30 -6.80 -5.99
CA MET A 1 -11.14 -6.87 -4.52
C MET A 1 -11.71 -5.65 -3.82
N VAL A 2 -11.41 -4.41 -4.26
CA VAL A 2 -11.95 -3.19 -3.63
C VAL A 2 -13.50 -3.20 -3.54
N ASN A 3 -14.21 -3.63 -4.59
CA ASN A 3 -15.67 -3.74 -4.57
C ASN A 3 -16.22 -4.68 -3.49
N LEU A 4 -15.50 -5.75 -3.15
CA LEU A 4 -15.91 -6.69 -2.11
C LEU A 4 -15.82 -6.00 -0.73
N PHE A 5 -14.73 -5.29 -0.48
CA PHE A 5 -14.53 -4.52 0.75
C PHE A 5 -15.55 -3.39 0.88
N SER A 6 -15.84 -2.68 -0.21
CA SER A 6 -16.88 -1.64 -0.23
C SER A 6 -18.29 -2.20 0.00
N SER A 7 -18.61 -3.38 -0.56
CA SER A 7 -19.93 -4.00 -0.40
C SER A 7 -20.20 -4.58 0.98
N LYS A 8 -19.15 -5.01 1.71
CA LYS A 8 -19.25 -5.65 3.04
C LYS A 8 -18.66 -4.77 4.14
N TRP A 9 -18.61 -3.47 3.90
CA TRP A 9 -17.95 -2.50 4.76
C TRP A 9 -18.39 -2.59 6.22
N ASP A 10 -19.69 -2.57 6.49
CA ASP A 10 -20.23 -2.58 7.85
C ASP A 10 -19.93 -3.90 8.57
N CYS A 11 -20.13 -5.03 7.89
CA CYS A 11 -19.82 -6.34 8.46
C CYS A 11 -18.32 -6.51 8.77
N LEU A 12 -17.44 -5.98 7.92
CA LEU A 12 -16.00 -6.09 8.14
C LEU A 12 -15.48 -5.15 9.23
N LEU A 13 -16.16 -4.02 9.45
CA LEU A 13 -15.83 -3.11 10.54
C LEU A 13 -16.14 -3.72 11.91
N GLU A 14 -17.23 -4.49 12.00
CA GLU A 14 -17.66 -5.13 13.25
C GLU A 14 -16.87 -6.42 13.54
N GLU A 15 -16.71 -7.29 12.54
CA GLU A 15 -16.13 -8.62 12.74
C GLU A 15 -14.59 -8.61 12.72
N GLU A 16 -13.97 -7.93 11.74
CA GLU A 16 -12.53 -8.06 11.46
C GLU A 16 -11.87 -6.72 11.03
N PRO A 17 -11.75 -5.74 11.94
CA PRO A 17 -11.16 -4.43 11.63
C PRO A 17 -9.68 -4.53 11.24
N LEU A 18 -8.98 -5.59 11.63
CA LEU A 18 -7.59 -5.84 11.23
C LEU A 18 -7.46 -6.07 9.73
N VAL A 19 -8.36 -6.84 9.14
CA VAL A 19 -8.38 -7.11 7.69
C VAL A 19 -8.53 -5.81 6.91
N LEU A 20 -9.41 -4.93 7.40
CA LEU A 20 -9.63 -3.62 6.83
C LEU A 20 -8.41 -2.70 6.89
N THR A 21 -7.70 -2.65 8.04
CA THR A 21 -6.43 -1.91 8.12
C THR A 21 -5.35 -2.49 7.22
N GLY A 22 -5.32 -3.82 7.07
CA GLY A 22 -4.42 -4.50 6.14
C GLY A 22 -4.73 -4.16 4.68
N ALA A 23 -6.01 -4.17 4.31
CA ALA A 23 -6.47 -3.79 2.98
C ALA A 23 -6.10 -2.34 2.66
N LEU A 24 -6.34 -1.40 3.58
CA LEU A 24 -5.92 0.00 3.46
C LEU A 24 -4.40 0.11 3.20
N TYR A 25 -3.59 -0.58 4.00
CA TYR A 25 -2.14 -0.57 3.85
C TYR A 25 -1.70 -1.05 2.45
N VAL A 26 -2.31 -2.14 1.97
CA VAL A 26 -2.02 -2.71 0.65
C VAL A 26 -2.46 -1.75 -0.46
N PHE A 27 -3.67 -1.20 -0.40
CA PHE A 27 -4.19 -0.29 -1.43
C PHE A 27 -3.42 1.04 -1.49
N LEU A 28 -3.12 1.68 -0.36
CA LEU A 28 -2.30 2.91 -0.34
C LEU A 28 -0.94 2.68 -1.00
N ARG A 29 -0.35 1.52 -0.75
CA ARG A 29 0.97 1.20 -1.31
C ARG A 29 0.90 0.82 -2.78
N LEU A 30 -0.13 0.09 -3.19
CA LEU A 30 -0.43 -0.22 -4.59
C LEU A 30 -0.65 1.07 -5.39
N LEU A 31 -1.45 2.00 -4.86
CA LEU A 31 -1.69 3.32 -5.43
C LEU A 31 -0.39 4.12 -5.60
N ALA A 32 0.50 4.09 -4.60
CA ALA A 32 1.79 4.78 -4.67
C ALA A 32 2.68 4.22 -5.79
N ASP A 33 2.62 2.91 -6.04
CA ASP A 33 3.36 2.27 -7.13
C ASP A 33 2.65 2.53 -8.50
N HIS A 34 1.32 2.50 -8.58
CA HIS A 34 0.52 2.81 -9.78
C HIS A 34 0.76 4.24 -10.28
N CYS A 35 0.75 5.23 -9.37
CA CYS A 35 0.97 6.62 -9.73
C CYS A 35 2.40 6.91 -10.22
N ARG A 36 3.36 6.04 -9.91
CA ARG A 36 4.75 6.16 -10.39
C ARG A 36 4.98 5.51 -11.74
N VAL A 37 4.26 4.44 -12.05
CA VAL A 37 4.68 3.53 -13.13
C VAL A 37 3.98 3.81 -14.47
N LEU A 38 2.68 4.08 -14.57
CA LEU A 38 2.00 4.11 -15.88
C LEU A 38 0.64 4.86 -15.88
N ASN A 39 0.43 5.76 -16.84
CA ASN A 39 -0.90 6.28 -17.24
C ASN A 39 -1.58 5.29 -18.20
N ILE A 40 -2.02 4.13 -17.68
CA ILE A 40 -2.85 3.20 -18.47
C ILE A 40 -4.32 3.53 -18.27
N PRO A 41 -5.08 3.90 -19.33
CA PRO A 41 -6.48 4.35 -19.19
C PRO A 41 -7.43 3.27 -18.63
N LYS A 42 -7.08 1.98 -18.76
CA LYS A 42 -7.85 0.86 -18.18
C LYS A 42 -7.70 0.73 -16.66
N ILE A 43 -6.66 1.33 -16.07
CA ILE A 43 -6.36 1.28 -14.64
C ILE A 43 -6.96 2.49 -13.91
N GLU A 44 -7.28 3.59 -14.63
CA GLU A 44 -7.75 4.83 -14.00
C GLU A 44 -9.08 4.64 -13.24
N SER A 45 -10.01 3.83 -13.78
CA SER A 45 -11.27 3.54 -13.10
C SER A 45 -11.08 2.69 -11.83
N LEU A 46 -10.15 1.74 -11.85
CA LEU A 46 -9.79 0.92 -10.68
C LEU A 46 -9.09 1.78 -9.63
N LYS A 47 -8.15 2.62 -10.06
CA LYS A 47 -7.43 3.57 -9.21
C LYS A 47 -8.41 4.51 -8.51
N GLN A 48 -9.42 5.03 -9.21
CA GLN A 48 -10.41 5.91 -8.57
C GLN A 48 -11.21 5.18 -7.47
N MET A 49 -11.60 3.92 -7.70
CA MET A 49 -12.27 3.11 -6.67
C MET A 49 -11.36 2.82 -5.47
N GLU A 50 -10.07 2.59 -5.71
CA GLU A 50 -9.07 2.40 -4.66
C GLU A 50 -8.84 3.68 -3.85
N ILE A 51 -8.78 4.84 -4.52
CA ILE A 51 -8.68 6.16 -3.89
C ILE A 51 -9.89 6.41 -3.01
N ASP A 52 -11.10 6.22 -3.54
CA ASP A 52 -12.35 6.42 -2.81
C ASP A 52 -12.42 5.54 -1.55
N PHE A 53 -12.08 4.26 -1.68
CA PHE A 53 -12.00 3.33 -0.55
C PHE A 53 -11.01 3.82 0.52
N CYS A 54 -9.79 4.19 0.13
CA CYS A 54 -8.76 4.64 1.07
C CYS A 54 -9.15 5.97 1.73
N PHE A 55 -9.71 6.90 0.95
CA PHE A 55 -10.17 8.20 1.42
C PHE A 55 -11.27 8.04 2.46
N ARG A 56 -12.27 7.18 2.17
CA ARG A 56 -13.35 6.85 3.10
C ARG A 56 -12.84 6.25 4.41
N MET A 57 -11.91 5.28 4.32
CA MET A 57 -11.21 4.69 5.48
C MET A 57 -10.55 5.75 6.37
N LEU A 58 -9.77 6.64 5.75
CA LEU A 58 -9.00 7.65 6.45
C LEU A 58 -9.89 8.75 7.06
N ARG A 59 -11.05 9.03 6.48
CA ARG A 59 -12.00 10.03 6.99
C ARG A 59 -12.94 9.48 8.05
N GLU A 60 -13.55 8.33 7.80
CA GLU A 60 -14.57 7.76 8.70
C GLU A 60 -13.97 6.96 9.84
N LYS A 61 -12.80 6.32 9.63
CA LYS A 61 -12.21 5.34 10.55
C LYS A 61 -10.72 5.58 10.76
N PHE A 62 -10.33 6.84 10.93
CA PHE A 62 -8.93 7.23 11.13
C PHE A 62 -8.28 6.54 12.35
N SER A 63 -9.04 6.29 13.42
CA SER A 63 -8.56 5.58 14.61
C SER A 63 -8.01 4.17 14.31
N LEU A 64 -8.63 3.46 13.36
CA LEU A 64 -8.13 2.16 12.90
C LEU A 64 -6.84 2.32 12.09
N CYS A 65 -6.74 3.39 11.29
CA CYS A 65 -5.58 3.68 10.47
C CYS A 65 -4.33 3.98 11.33
N LEU A 66 -4.50 4.63 12.49
CA LEU A 66 -3.41 4.92 13.44
C LEU A 66 -2.66 3.66 13.91
N ARG A 67 -3.32 2.49 13.91
CA ARG A 67 -2.69 1.19 14.27
C ARG A 67 -1.54 0.79 13.34
N ILE A 68 -1.51 1.32 12.12
CA ILE A 68 -0.41 1.11 11.16
C ILE A 68 0.87 1.81 11.66
N GLY A 69 0.75 2.95 12.35
CA GLY A 69 1.89 3.72 12.85
C GLY A 69 2.68 4.45 11.76
N ARG A 70 3.98 4.68 11.99
CA ARG A 70 4.82 5.58 11.19
C ARG A 70 4.85 5.34 9.67
N ASP A 71 4.69 4.09 9.20
CA ASP A 71 4.71 3.80 7.75
C ASP A 71 3.47 4.37 7.05
N LEU A 72 2.34 4.57 7.76
CA LEU A 72 1.18 5.27 7.22
C LEU A 72 1.54 6.68 6.76
N VAL A 73 2.30 7.41 7.56
CA VAL A 73 2.73 8.78 7.24
C VAL A 73 3.54 8.79 5.95
N ARG A 74 4.45 7.82 5.80
CA ARG A 74 5.26 7.66 4.59
C ARG A 74 4.41 7.35 3.36
N LEU A 75 3.37 6.52 3.50
CA LEU A 75 2.44 6.21 2.41
C LEU A 75 1.59 7.42 1.99
N LEU A 76 1.08 8.17 2.96
CA LEU A 76 0.31 9.39 2.69
C LEU A 76 1.19 10.44 1.98
N GLN A 77 2.45 10.57 2.40
CA GLN A 77 3.40 11.46 1.73
C GLN A 77 3.71 11.01 0.29
N ASP A 78 3.88 9.71 0.06
CA ASP A 78 4.07 9.15 -1.30
C ASP A 78 2.86 9.49 -2.22
N LEU A 79 1.66 9.64 -1.65
CA LEU A 79 0.42 9.94 -2.36
C LEU A 79 0.01 11.43 -2.34
N ALA A 80 0.81 12.32 -1.76
CA ALA A 80 0.44 13.73 -1.57
C ALA A 80 0.19 14.52 -2.89
N HIS A 81 0.59 13.96 -4.03
CA HIS A 81 0.33 14.51 -5.36
C HIS A 81 -1.12 14.28 -5.84
N VAL A 82 -1.83 13.31 -5.25
CA VAL A 82 -3.24 13.02 -5.52
C VAL A 82 -4.10 13.96 -4.66
N PRO A 83 -5.09 14.67 -5.24
CA PRO A 83 -5.78 15.76 -4.55
C PRO A 83 -6.54 15.30 -3.29
N GLU A 84 -7.14 14.11 -3.31
CA GLU A 84 -7.86 13.52 -2.17
C GLU A 84 -6.94 13.30 -0.96
N PHE A 85 -5.75 12.74 -1.21
CA PHE A 85 -4.75 12.52 -0.16
C PHE A 85 -4.05 13.81 0.27
N CYS A 86 -3.89 14.77 -0.64
CA CYS A 86 -3.38 16.10 -0.30
C CYS A 86 -4.31 16.81 0.70
N ALA A 87 -5.62 16.69 0.53
CA ALA A 87 -6.60 17.23 1.48
C ALA A 87 -6.49 16.56 2.85
N ILE A 88 -6.37 15.23 2.90
CA ILE A 88 -6.13 14.49 4.14
C ILE A 88 -4.83 14.92 4.81
N TRP A 89 -3.76 15.09 4.03
CA TRP A 89 -2.45 15.50 4.54
C TRP A 89 -2.48 16.91 5.15
N LYS A 90 -3.21 17.84 4.51
CA LYS A 90 -3.42 19.19 5.05
C LYS A 90 -4.20 19.13 6.36
N ASP A 91 -5.28 18.37 6.40
CA ASP A 91 -6.06 18.24 7.63
C ASP A 91 -5.24 17.58 8.74
N LEU A 92 -4.36 16.63 8.41
CA LEU A 92 -3.48 15.98 9.39
C LEU A 92 -2.51 16.96 10.06
N LEU A 93 -2.03 17.96 9.31
CA LEU A 93 -1.05 18.94 9.81
C LEU A 93 -1.69 20.18 10.43
N TYR A 94 -2.79 20.68 9.86
CA TYR A 94 -3.39 21.96 10.23
C TYR A 94 -4.70 21.82 11.01
N ASN A 95 -5.40 20.69 10.89
CA ASN A 95 -6.71 20.49 11.52
C ASN A 95 -6.95 19.03 11.97
N PRO A 96 -6.13 18.49 12.91
CA PRO A 96 -6.22 17.09 13.31
C PRO A 96 -7.56 16.72 13.95
N SER A 97 -8.32 17.69 14.47
CA SER A 97 -9.68 17.49 15.00
C SER A 97 -10.70 17.09 13.91
N ALA A 98 -10.41 17.34 12.63
CA ALA A 98 -11.27 16.93 11.51
C ALA A 98 -11.46 15.42 11.40
N PHE A 99 -10.55 14.62 11.97
CA PHE A 99 -10.64 13.16 11.96
C PHE A 99 -11.53 12.60 13.08
N LEU A 100 -12.01 13.44 14.01
CA LEU A 100 -12.91 13.06 15.11
C LEU A 100 -12.40 11.84 15.89
N VAL A 101 -11.09 11.73 16.11
CA VAL A 101 -10.48 10.64 16.89
C VAL A 101 -10.13 11.14 18.29
N ASP A 102 -10.76 10.54 19.29
CA ASP A 102 -10.45 10.81 20.70
C ASP A 102 -8.98 10.47 21.01
N GLY A 103 -8.24 11.45 21.53
CA GLY A 103 -6.84 11.30 21.92
C GLY A 103 -5.81 11.53 20.81
N PHE A 104 -6.25 11.74 19.55
CA PHE A 104 -5.34 12.14 18.47
C PHE A 104 -5.04 13.64 18.57
N VAL A 105 -3.83 13.97 19.03
CA VAL A 105 -3.42 15.37 19.22
C VAL A 105 -2.60 15.87 18.04
N ASP A 106 -1.64 15.06 17.58
CA ASP A 106 -0.68 15.46 16.57
C ASP A 106 -0.04 14.26 15.85
N ILE A 107 0.51 14.50 14.66
CA ILE A 107 1.22 13.54 13.83
C ILE A 107 2.41 12.88 14.56
N SER A 108 2.99 13.55 15.55
CA SER A 108 4.04 13.00 16.41
C SER A 108 3.64 11.67 17.09
N GLN A 109 2.37 11.49 17.44
CA GLN A 109 1.86 10.22 17.99
C GLN A 109 1.97 9.06 16.99
N ILE A 110 1.76 9.36 15.70
CA ILE A 110 1.87 8.36 14.62
C ILE A 110 3.33 7.97 14.43
N TYR A 111 4.24 8.95 14.45
CA TYR A 111 5.68 8.70 14.35
C TYR A 111 6.22 7.88 15.52
N GLY A 112 5.70 8.08 16.73
CA GLY A 112 6.04 7.30 17.91
C GLY A 112 5.57 5.84 17.86
N THR A 113 4.56 5.54 17.03
CA THR A 113 3.99 4.19 16.91
C THR A 113 4.74 3.36 15.87
N ARG A 114 5.35 2.26 16.31
CA ARG A 114 6.04 1.32 15.41
C ARG A 114 5.04 0.52 14.58
N THR A 115 5.24 0.51 13.27
CA THR A 115 4.46 -0.34 12.36
C THR A 115 4.68 -1.82 12.65
N SER A 116 3.58 -2.55 12.85
CA SER A 116 3.60 -3.99 13.08
C SER A 116 4.22 -4.74 11.90
N ARG A 117 4.96 -5.81 12.19
CA ARG A 117 5.54 -6.70 11.17
C ARG A 117 4.47 -7.31 10.26
N TRP A 118 3.25 -7.49 10.78
CA TRP A 118 2.13 -8.07 10.05
C TRP A 118 1.82 -7.31 8.76
N TYR A 119 1.81 -5.96 8.79
CA TYR A 119 1.58 -5.14 7.61
C TYR A 119 2.63 -5.34 6.51
N PHE A 120 3.90 -5.53 6.89
CA PHE A 120 4.96 -5.82 5.91
C PHE A 120 4.82 -7.21 5.30
N LEU A 121 4.36 -8.20 6.08
CA LEU A 121 4.14 -9.56 5.59
C LEU A 121 3.01 -9.62 4.55
N LEU A 122 1.99 -8.76 4.65
CA LEU A 122 0.91 -8.68 3.65
C LEU A 122 1.41 -8.39 2.22
N ARG A 123 2.63 -7.85 2.07
CA ARG A 123 3.23 -7.53 0.77
C ARG A 123 4.33 -8.48 0.32
N LEU A 124 4.78 -9.37 1.20
CA LEU A 124 5.77 -10.37 0.84
C LEU A 124 5.02 -11.58 0.29
N THR A 125 5.23 -11.89 -0.98
CA THR A 125 4.81 -13.21 -1.45
C THR A 125 5.55 -14.27 -0.62
N PRO A 126 4.95 -15.44 -0.36
CA PRO A 126 5.60 -16.50 0.42
C PRO A 126 7.00 -16.87 -0.13
N GLU A 127 7.18 -16.77 -1.45
CA GLU A 127 8.45 -16.96 -2.13
C GLU A 127 9.48 -15.87 -1.79
N MET A 128 9.09 -14.60 -1.76
CA MET A 128 9.96 -13.49 -1.36
C MET A 128 10.35 -13.58 0.13
N GLU A 129 9.41 -13.98 0.99
CA GLU A 129 9.70 -14.20 2.41
C GLU A 129 10.74 -15.31 2.59
N SER A 130 10.56 -16.45 1.91
CA SER A 130 11.48 -17.58 1.97
C SER A 130 12.89 -17.17 1.52
N HIS A 131 13.00 -16.43 0.42
CA HIS A 131 14.27 -15.88 -0.06
C HIS A 131 14.91 -14.88 0.92
N LEU A 132 14.14 -13.94 1.47
CA LEU A 132 14.65 -12.99 2.46
C LEU A 132 15.10 -13.69 3.75
N ARG A 133 14.33 -14.67 4.23
CA ARG A 133 14.67 -15.46 5.41
C ARG A 133 15.97 -16.21 5.18
N PHE A 134 16.14 -16.86 4.03
CA PHE A 134 17.38 -17.53 3.64
C PHE A 134 18.57 -16.57 3.58
N LEU A 135 18.41 -15.39 2.96
CA LEU A 135 19.46 -14.37 2.91
C LEU A 135 19.86 -13.87 4.31
N MET A 136 18.90 -13.68 5.21
CA MET A 136 19.17 -13.17 6.56
C MET A 136 19.73 -14.23 7.51
N THR A 137 19.44 -15.52 7.31
CA THR A 137 19.89 -16.60 8.21
C THR A 137 21.11 -17.36 7.69
N HIS A 138 21.30 -17.48 6.37
CA HIS A 138 22.29 -18.39 5.78
C HIS A 138 23.41 -17.66 5.01
N VAL A 139 23.30 -16.35 4.77
CA VAL A 139 24.33 -15.59 4.03
C VAL A 139 25.15 -14.70 4.96
N LYS A 140 26.44 -15.02 5.11
CA LYS A 140 27.40 -14.20 5.86
C LYS A 140 27.57 -12.82 5.18
N LEU A 141 27.59 -11.75 5.97
CA LEU A 141 27.86 -10.39 5.49
C LEU A 141 29.20 -10.38 4.71
N GLY A 142 29.17 -10.07 3.42
CA GLY A 142 30.35 -10.06 2.54
C GLY A 142 30.18 -10.80 1.20
N SER A 143 29.23 -11.73 1.09
CA SER A 143 28.97 -12.49 -0.17
C SER A 143 27.70 -12.06 -0.93
N GLN A 144 27.10 -10.92 -0.55
CA GLN A 144 25.75 -10.52 -0.94
C GLN A 144 25.60 -10.15 -2.42
N LYS A 145 26.66 -9.62 -3.07
CA LYS A 145 26.62 -9.21 -4.49
C LYS A 145 26.26 -10.34 -5.46
N ARG A 146 26.59 -11.60 -5.12
CA ARG A 146 26.32 -12.78 -5.98
C ARG A 146 24.86 -13.23 -5.94
N TYR A 147 24.14 -12.96 -4.86
CA TYR A 147 22.72 -13.29 -4.71
C TYR A 147 21.79 -12.15 -5.11
N GLN A 148 22.20 -10.89 -4.89
CA GLN A 148 21.47 -9.72 -5.38
C GLN A 148 21.32 -9.73 -6.91
N GLY A 149 22.32 -10.22 -7.66
CA GLY A 149 22.23 -10.34 -9.12
C GLY A 149 21.18 -11.34 -9.63
N LYS A 150 20.84 -12.38 -8.86
CA LYS A 150 19.77 -13.33 -9.25
C LYS A 150 18.39 -12.77 -8.91
N ALA A 151 18.23 -12.13 -7.75
CA ALA A 151 16.99 -11.44 -7.38
C ALA A 151 16.67 -10.26 -8.32
N TRP A 152 17.69 -9.50 -8.74
CA TRP A 152 17.52 -8.43 -9.73
C TRP A 152 17.14 -8.97 -11.11
N LYS A 153 17.72 -10.10 -11.55
CA LYS A 153 17.34 -10.72 -12.82
C LYS A 153 15.90 -11.25 -12.82
N VAL A 154 15.41 -11.76 -11.69
CA VAL A 154 14.00 -12.18 -11.55
C VAL A 154 13.07 -10.96 -11.52
N ALA A 155 13.40 -9.92 -10.74
CA ALA A 155 12.65 -8.67 -10.73
C ALA A 155 12.61 -7.99 -12.12
N PHE A 156 13.74 -8.00 -12.84
CA PHE A 156 13.84 -7.44 -14.20
C PHE A 156 13.05 -8.27 -15.21
N ARG A 157 13.06 -9.61 -15.12
CA ARG A 157 12.21 -10.46 -15.97
C ARG A 157 10.72 -10.24 -15.72
N LEU A 158 10.32 -10.03 -14.47
CA LEU A 158 8.92 -9.74 -14.13
C LEU A 158 8.48 -8.35 -14.61
N SER A 159 9.34 -7.33 -14.53
CA SER A 159 9.07 -6.00 -15.11
C SER A 159 9.05 -5.99 -16.64
N VAL A 160 9.91 -6.77 -17.31
CA VAL A 160 9.93 -6.89 -18.78
C VAL A 160 8.73 -7.68 -19.32
N ALA A 161 8.34 -8.77 -18.64
CA ALA A 161 7.14 -9.52 -18.99
C ALA A 161 5.85 -8.70 -18.84
N ALA A 162 5.79 -7.81 -17.85
CA ALA A 162 4.66 -6.88 -17.68
C ALA A 162 4.58 -5.80 -18.79
N LEU A 163 5.70 -5.48 -19.45
CA LEU A 163 5.76 -4.51 -20.55
C LEU A 163 5.47 -5.14 -21.92
N GLN A 164 5.68 -6.45 -22.10
CA GLN A 164 5.50 -7.13 -23.39
C GLN A 164 4.12 -7.77 -23.59
N GLY A 165 3.26 -7.85 -22.57
CA GLY A 165 1.90 -8.42 -22.68
C GLY A 165 0.83 -7.50 -23.30
N GLY A 166 1.21 -6.44 -24.02
CA GLY A 166 0.31 -5.38 -24.48
C GLY A 166 0.07 -5.27 -26.00
N SER A 167 0.62 -6.15 -26.83
CA SER A 167 0.41 -6.07 -28.29
C SER A 167 0.30 -7.45 -28.92
N GLU A 168 -0.91 -8.01 -28.90
CA GLU A 168 -1.33 -9.02 -29.87
C GLU A 168 -2.86 -9.08 -29.88
N ASN A 169 -3.45 -8.27 -30.76
CA ASN A 169 -4.70 -8.60 -31.43
C ASN A 169 -4.99 -7.56 -32.53
N GLN A 170 -4.47 -7.80 -33.74
CA GLN A 170 -5.23 -7.49 -34.94
C GLN A 170 -4.79 -8.32 -36.16
N HIS A 171 -5.77 -9.12 -36.61
CA HIS A 171 -5.95 -9.81 -37.88
C HIS A 171 -5.07 -11.03 -38.22
N PRO A 172 -5.72 -12.05 -38.80
CA PRO A 172 -5.73 -12.10 -40.26
C PRO A 172 -7.11 -12.34 -40.89
N THR A 173 -7.23 -11.77 -42.09
CA THR A 173 -8.07 -12.15 -43.26
C THR A 173 -9.57 -12.29 -43.10
#